data_AF-A0A9R0IHG5-F1
#
_entry.id   AF-A0A9R0IHG5-F1
#
_cell.length_a   1.000
_cell.length_b   1.000
_cell.length_c   1.000
_cell.angle_alpha   90.00
_cell.angle_beta   90.00
_cell.angle_gamma   90.00
#
_symmetry.space_group_name_H-M   'P 1'
#
loop_
_entity.id
_entity.type
_entity.pdbx_description
1 polymer ?
#
loop_
_entity_poly.entity_id
_entity_poly.type
_entity_poly.pdbx_seq_one_letter_code
_entity_poly.pdbx_strand_id
1 'polypeptide(L)'
;MCLPRCAGGWNIKNMEVWNKAAVCKLLWAITNKKDKLWVRWVDSYYMRGRDVAGFKCPSTMSWSLKKIFGCWHLIESVGGWQAVVKNGAFSIKLMYQKLNGVHNKVSWRRIVCNNKATPKSLFVLWMALWNRMPTLDRLLQWKIVNVNSCLMCGSAEETVDHLFFKCSISSQVWQKVLALLHFSRPATGFTEEIQWMIKSSKRGSGRHKLLLMFFSECTYTLWLNRNNKLFNNHCKEAVVLFREVVFRVAARAPTDLSDLLTKLSCR
;
A
#
# COMPACT_ATOMS: atom_id res chain seq x y z
N MET A 1 -2.13 5.36 1.84
CA MET A 1 -0.76 4.98 1.41
C MET A 1 0.22 4.86 2.57
N CYS A 2 0.21 5.77 3.54
CA CYS A 2 1.19 5.81 4.63
C CYS A 2 1.04 4.75 5.73
N LEU A 3 0.12 3.80 5.56
CA LEU A 3 -0.03 2.66 6.46
C LEU A 3 1.12 1.66 6.26
N PRO A 4 1.39 0.80 7.26
CA PRO A 4 2.25 -0.35 7.07
C PRO A 4 1.72 -1.29 5.96
N ARG A 5 2.63 -1.98 5.26
CA ARG A 5 2.25 -2.98 4.23
C ARG A 5 1.30 -4.06 4.75
N CYS A 6 1.49 -4.50 5.99
CA CYS A 6 0.63 -5.50 6.62
C CYS A 6 -0.81 -5.01 6.87
N ALA A 7 -1.00 -3.69 6.97
CA ALA A 7 -2.29 -3.02 7.12
C ALA A 7 -2.81 -2.46 5.78
N GLY A 8 -2.26 -2.94 4.65
CA GLY A 8 -2.68 -2.53 3.33
C GLY A 8 -2.15 -1.16 2.89
N GLY A 9 -1.06 -0.64 3.46
CA GLY A 9 -0.34 0.53 2.93
C GLY A 9 0.93 0.18 2.17
N TRP A 10 1.78 1.19 1.93
CA TRP A 10 3.03 1.06 1.18
C TRP A 10 4.28 1.30 2.02
N ASN A 11 4.16 1.40 3.36
CA ASN A 11 5.23 1.84 4.25
C ASN A 11 5.77 3.24 3.92
N ILE A 12 4.99 4.08 3.24
CA ILE A 12 5.35 5.48 3.02
C ILE A 12 5.23 6.21 4.37
N LYS A 13 6.22 7.03 4.70
CA LYS A 13 6.19 7.81 5.94
C LYS A 13 5.08 8.86 5.88
N ASN A 14 4.21 8.88 6.89
CA ASN A 14 3.29 10.00 7.10
C ASN A 14 4.12 11.20 7.57
N MET A 15 4.37 12.16 6.67
CA MET A 15 5.22 13.31 6.96
C MET A 15 4.61 14.23 8.01
N GLU A 16 3.29 14.33 8.11
CA GLU A 16 2.63 15.13 9.14
C GLU A 16 2.88 14.53 10.53
N VAL A 17 2.65 13.23 10.70
CA VAL A 17 2.89 12.52 11.97
C VAL A 17 4.38 12.49 12.30
N TRP A 18 5.24 12.35 11.29
CA TRP A 18 6.68 12.39 11.51
C TRP A 18 7.17 13.77 11.92
N ASN A 19 6.61 14.84 11.35
CA ASN A 19 6.90 16.21 11.75
C ASN A 19 6.48 16.45 13.20
N LYS A 20 5.28 16.00 13.61
CA LYS A 20 4.84 16.03 15.02
C LYS A 20 5.86 15.33 15.93
N ALA A 21 6.32 14.13 15.55
CA ALA A 21 7.33 13.41 16.32
C ALA A 21 8.70 14.13 16.38
N ALA A 22 9.11 14.82 15.32
CA ALA A 22 10.33 15.63 15.30
C ALA A 22 10.21 16.88 16.19
N VAL A 23 9.05 17.55 16.19
CA VAL A 23 8.78 18.69 17.09
C VAL A 23 8.79 18.24 18.56
N CYS A 24 8.21 17.08 18.88
CA CYS A 24 8.30 16.48 20.22
C CYS A 24 9.74 16.24 20.70
N LYS A 25 10.68 15.97 19.79
CA LYS A 25 12.11 15.86 20.14
C LYS A 25 12.70 17.20 20.59
N LEU A 26 12.25 18.31 19.99
CA LEU A 26 12.66 19.66 20.42
C LEU A 26 12.10 19.97 21.81
N LEU A 27 10.85 19.60 22.07
CA LEU A 27 10.24 19.73 23.39
C LEU A 27 11.02 18.93 24.44
N TRP A 28 11.37 17.67 24.13
CA TRP A 28 12.20 16.85 25.00
C TRP A 28 13.57 17.47 25.29
N ALA A 29 14.18 18.12 24.30
CA ALA A 29 15.45 18.83 24.48
C ALA A 29 15.32 20.03 25.42
N ILE A 30 14.22 20.80 25.35
CA ILE A 30 13.95 21.91 26.28
C ILE A 30 13.85 21.40 27.73
N THR A 31 13.20 20.24 27.92
CA THR A 31 13.04 19.64 29.25
C THR A 31 14.35 19.05 29.78
N ASN A 32 15.13 18.33 28.96
CA ASN A 32 16.21 17.46 29.46
C ASN A 32 17.63 17.91 29.10
N LYS A 33 17.83 18.83 28.14
CA LYS A 33 19.16 19.25 27.65
C LYS A 33 19.49 20.67 28.07
N LYS A 34 19.53 20.89 29.38
CA LYS A 34 19.84 22.21 29.98
C LYS A 34 21.27 22.69 29.69
N ASP A 35 22.13 21.83 29.15
CA ASP A 35 23.49 22.15 28.69
C ASP A 35 23.51 22.91 27.36
N LYS A 36 22.44 22.86 26.55
CA LYS A 36 22.42 23.48 25.21
C LYS A 36 22.09 24.96 25.29
N LEU A 37 22.88 25.80 24.60
CA LEU A 37 22.76 27.26 24.65
C LEU A 37 21.34 27.76 24.31
N TRP A 38 20.74 27.24 23.24
CA TRP A 38 19.39 27.63 22.84
C TRP A 38 18.32 27.20 23.87
N VAL A 39 18.53 26.08 24.58
CA VAL A 39 17.65 25.64 25.67
C VAL A 39 17.79 26.58 26.86
N ARG A 40 19.04 26.93 27.24
CA ARG A 40 19.31 27.90 28.30
C ARG A 40 18.68 29.26 28.00
N TRP A 41 18.73 29.70 26.75
CA TRP A 41 18.09 30.94 26.31
C TRP A 41 16.56 30.89 26.40
N VAL A 42 15.94 29.79 25.94
CA VAL A 42 14.48 29.59 26.09
C VAL A 42 14.09 29.58 27.57
N ASP A 43 14.89 28.90 28.39
CA ASP A 43 14.67 28.79 29.83
C ASP A 43 14.79 30.15 30.51
N SER A 44 15.88 30.90 30.30
CA SER A 44 16.09 32.20 30.96
C SER A 44 15.09 33.27 30.51
N TYR A 45 14.77 33.31 29.22
CA TYR A 45 13.92 34.37 28.66
C TYR A 45 12.43 34.10 28.89
N TYR A 46 11.97 32.86 28.68
CA TYR A 46 10.53 32.52 28.72
C TYR A 46 10.12 31.71 29.96
N MET A 47 10.83 30.63 30.28
CA MET A 47 10.36 29.68 31.32
C MET A 47 10.69 30.17 32.74
N ARG A 48 11.84 30.82 32.93
CA ARG A 48 12.41 31.27 34.20
C ARG A 48 12.41 30.16 35.26
N GLY A 49 12.90 28.96 34.90
CA GLY A 49 12.95 27.79 35.77
C GLY A 49 11.61 27.08 36.01
N ARG A 50 10.49 27.51 35.40
CA ARG A 50 9.21 26.78 35.47
C ARG A 50 9.30 25.47 34.70
N ASP A 51 8.55 24.47 35.14
CA ASP A 51 8.42 23.21 34.39
C ASP A 51 7.64 23.41 33.08
N VAL A 52 7.89 22.52 32.12
CA VAL A 52 7.21 22.47 30.82
C VAL A 52 5.76 22.03 30.98
N ALA A 53 5.48 21.15 31.95
CA ALA A 53 4.12 20.69 32.23
C ALA A 53 3.24 21.86 32.70
N GLY A 54 2.18 22.15 31.96
CA GLY A 54 1.27 23.26 32.29
C GLY A 54 1.82 24.66 31.98
N PHE A 55 2.96 24.78 31.28
CA PHE A 55 3.51 26.07 30.89
C PHE A 55 2.60 26.80 29.88
N LYS A 56 2.05 27.94 30.29
CA LYS A 56 1.28 28.82 29.41
C LYS A 56 2.22 29.70 28.58
N CYS A 57 2.20 29.50 27.26
CA CYS A 57 3.05 30.26 26.35
C CYS A 57 2.64 31.74 26.28
N PRO A 58 3.55 32.70 26.54
CA PRO A 58 3.27 34.12 26.39
C PRO A 58 2.91 34.51 24.96
N SER A 59 2.15 35.59 24.78
CA SER A 59 1.80 36.14 23.46
C SER A 59 3.03 36.59 22.67
N THR A 60 4.08 37.07 23.35
CA THR A 60 5.34 37.53 22.76
C THR A 60 6.25 36.39 22.27
N MET A 61 5.97 35.14 22.66
CA MET A 61 6.76 34.00 22.22
C MET A 61 6.60 33.74 20.71
N SER A 62 7.71 33.40 20.05
CA SER A 62 7.70 33.07 18.63
C SER A 62 6.74 31.93 18.32
N TRP A 63 6.15 31.96 17.13
CA TRP A 63 5.21 30.93 16.69
C TRP A 63 5.82 29.52 16.73
N SER A 64 7.09 29.39 16.35
CA SER A 64 7.82 28.11 16.36
C SER A 64 7.94 27.53 17.77
N LEU A 65 8.25 28.36 18.78
CA LEU A 65 8.33 27.91 20.17
C LEU A 65 6.94 27.53 20.70
N LYS A 66 5.91 28.34 20.41
CA LYS A 66 4.51 28.01 20.76
C LYS A 66 4.10 26.64 20.22
N LYS A 67 4.52 26.29 18.98
CA LYS A 67 4.28 24.96 18.40
C LYS A 67 5.02 23.85 19.13
N ILE A 68 6.26 24.08 19.56
CA ILE A 68 7.05 23.10 20.34
C ILE A 68 6.37 22.80 21.68
N PHE A 69 6.06 23.84 22.47
CA PHE A 69 5.37 23.67 23.76
C PHE A 69 3.96 23.09 23.59
N GLY A 70 3.26 23.48 22.52
CA GLY A 70 1.94 22.95 22.19
C GLY A 70 1.91 21.44 21.93
N CYS A 71 3.05 20.79 21.65
CA CYS A 71 3.14 19.34 21.47
C CYS A 71 3.11 18.54 22.78
N TRP A 72 2.99 19.18 23.95
CA TRP A 72 2.93 18.48 25.25
C TRP A 72 1.81 17.43 25.30
N HIS A 73 0.61 17.76 24.82
CA HIS A 73 -0.53 16.82 24.76
C HIS A 73 -0.22 15.52 23.98
N LEU A 74 0.68 15.58 22.99
CA LEU A 74 1.08 14.39 22.24
C LEU A 74 1.94 13.46 23.09
N ILE A 75 2.77 14.01 23.98
CA ILE A 75 3.58 13.22 24.92
C ILE A 75 2.67 12.52 25.93
N GLU A 76 1.66 13.22 26.45
CA GLU A 76 0.65 12.63 27.33
C GLU A 76 -0.10 11.51 26.62
N SER A 77 -0.52 11.73 25.37
CA SER A 77 -1.27 10.74 24.58
C SER A 77 -0.52 9.43 24.33
N VAL A 78 0.82 9.44 24.35
CA VAL A 78 1.64 8.24 24.13
C VAL A 78 2.09 7.55 25.43
N GLY A 79 1.67 8.06 26.59
CA GLY A 79 2.05 7.53 27.91
C GLY A 79 3.31 8.16 28.50
N GLY A 80 3.66 9.39 28.11
CA GLY A 80 4.78 10.14 28.66
C GLY A 80 6.15 9.83 28.04
N TRP A 81 7.20 10.42 28.61
CA TRP A 81 8.57 10.31 28.07
C TRP A 81 9.11 8.88 28.06
N GLN A 82 8.74 8.07 29.05
CA GLN A 82 9.19 6.67 29.16
C GLN A 82 8.80 5.83 27.94
N ALA A 83 7.70 6.16 27.27
CA ALA A 83 7.24 5.44 26.09
C ALA A 83 8.06 5.72 24.82
N VAL A 84 8.87 6.79 24.81
CA VAL A 84 9.53 7.33 23.60
C VAL A 84 11.02 7.63 23.77
N VAL A 85 11.54 7.48 24.98
CA VAL A 85 12.98 7.55 25.31
C VAL A 85 13.58 6.15 25.31
N LYS A 86 14.75 6.02 24.67
CA LYS A 86 15.56 4.79 24.68
C LYS A 86 17.01 5.16 24.97
N ASN A 87 17.64 4.47 25.93
CA ASN A 87 19.02 4.73 26.36
C ASN A 87 19.25 6.21 26.74
N GLY A 88 18.32 6.80 27.49
CA GLY A 88 18.41 8.21 27.91
C GLY A 88 18.19 9.24 26.79
N ALA A 89 17.86 8.82 25.56
CA ALA A 89 17.64 9.72 24.43
C ALA A 89 16.24 9.56 23.80
N PHE A 90 15.61 10.68 23.44
CA PHE A 90 14.34 10.66 22.70
C PHE A 90 14.50 10.06 21.30
N SER A 91 13.61 9.14 20.95
CA SER A 91 13.57 8.51 19.62
C SER A 91 12.36 8.96 18.81
N ILE A 92 12.63 9.71 17.74
CA ILE A 92 11.60 10.11 16.75
C ILE A 92 10.90 8.87 16.18
N LYS A 93 11.63 7.76 16.00
CA LYS A 93 11.07 6.51 15.46
C LYS A 93 10.04 5.92 16.42
N LEU A 94 10.31 5.86 17.72
CA LEU A 94 9.35 5.36 18.71
C LEU A 94 8.13 6.28 18.80
N MET A 95 8.33 7.59 18.89
CA MET A 95 7.24 8.56 18.91
C MET A 95 6.34 8.43 17.66
N TYR A 96 6.94 8.34 16.48
CA TYR A 96 6.21 8.14 15.23
C TYR A 96 5.40 6.83 15.22
N GLN A 97 5.97 5.74 15.73
CA GLN A 97 5.26 4.46 15.83
C GLN A 97 4.08 4.53 16.80
N LYS A 98 4.25 5.18 17.95
CA LYS A 98 3.18 5.40 18.94
C LYS A 98 2.06 6.26 18.39
N LEU A 99 2.39 7.37 17.72
CA LEU A 99 1.41 8.27 17.10
C LEU A 99 0.65 7.63 15.93
N ASN A 100 1.26 6.71 15.19
CA ASN A 100 0.54 5.96 14.15
C ASN A 100 -0.41 4.91 14.73
N GLY A 101 -0.21 4.50 15.99
CA GLY A 101 -1.05 3.51 16.65
C GLY A 101 -0.87 2.09 16.11
N VAL A 102 -1.79 1.21 16.53
CA VAL A 102 -1.86 -0.18 16.09
C VAL A 102 -2.84 -0.28 14.92
N HIS A 103 -2.44 -0.98 13.87
CA HIS A 103 -3.30 -1.19 12.70
C HIS A 103 -3.67 -2.66 12.54
N ASN A 104 -4.93 -2.89 12.18
CA ASN A 104 -5.42 -4.22 11.85
C ASN A 104 -4.77 -4.73 10.56
N LYS A 105 -4.38 -6.00 10.57
CA LYS A 105 -3.77 -6.65 9.41
C LYS A 105 -4.85 -6.99 8.39
N VAL A 106 -4.67 -6.56 7.15
CA VAL A 106 -5.59 -6.94 6.07
C VAL A 106 -5.43 -8.42 5.72
N SER A 107 -6.53 -9.08 5.37
CA SER A 107 -6.57 -10.51 5.05
C SER A 107 -5.75 -10.86 3.81
N TRP A 108 -5.80 -9.98 2.80
CA TRP A 108 -5.08 -10.09 1.53
C TRP A 108 -3.61 -9.66 1.57
N ARG A 109 -3.04 -9.31 2.74
CA ARG A 109 -1.68 -8.76 2.83
C ARG A 109 -0.64 -9.62 2.12
N ARG A 110 -0.77 -10.95 2.17
CA ARG A 110 0.18 -11.92 1.59
C ARG A 110 0.09 -12.02 0.06
N ILE A 111 -0.96 -11.47 -0.54
CA ILE A 111 -1.08 -11.37 -2.00
C ILE A 111 -0.09 -10.34 -2.55
N VAL A 112 0.09 -9.23 -1.81
CA VAL A 112 0.97 -8.12 -2.21
C VAL A 112 2.33 -8.21 -1.53
N CYS A 113 2.38 -8.57 -0.24
CA CYS A 113 3.63 -8.67 0.52
C CYS A 113 4.45 -9.87 0.05
N ASN A 114 5.75 -9.66 -0.18
CA ASN A 114 6.70 -10.67 -0.64
C ASN A 114 6.40 -11.30 -2.01
N ASN A 115 5.43 -10.74 -2.75
CA ASN A 115 5.18 -11.09 -4.14
C ASN A 115 6.29 -10.49 -5.02
N LYS A 116 6.81 -11.28 -5.96
CA LYS A 116 7.95 -10.93 -6.83
C LYS A 116 7.53 -10.35 -8.18
N ALA A 117 6.23 -10.11 -8.40
CA ALA A 117 5.73 -9.37 -9.56
C ALA A 117 6.33 -7.95 -9.64
N THR A 118 6.16 -7.28 -10.79
CA THR A 118 6.67 -5.92 -10.98
C THR A 118 6.06 -4.96 -9.94
N PRO A 119 6.81 -3.94 -9.49
CA PRO A 119 6.27 -2.94 -8.58
C PRO A 119 5.02 -2.23 -9.12
N LYS A 120 4.95 -1.97 -10.44
CA LYS A 120 3.78 -1.38 -11.10
C LYS A 120 2.56 -2.30 -11.01
N SER A 121 2.77 -3.60 -11.25
CA SER A 121 1.70 -4.59 -11.17
C SER A 121 1.17 -4.77 -9.75
N LEU A 122 2.06 -4.78 -8.76
CA LEU A 122 1.68 -4.80 -7.35
C LEU A 122 0.92 -3.54 -6.92
N PHE A 123 1.26 -2.37 -7.47
CA PHE A 123 0.55 -1.13 -7.20
C PHE A 123 -0.86 -1.12 -7.78
N VAL A 124 -1.03 -1.54 -9.04
CA VAL A 124 -2.35 -1.65 -9.66
C VAL A 124 -3.21 -2.70 -8.95
N LEU A 125 -2.64 -3.87 -8.62
CA LEU A 125 -3.36 -4.86 -7.84
C LEU A 125 -3.76 -4.31 -6.46
N TRP A 126 -2.88 -3.58 -5.79
CA TRP A 126 -3.20 -2.94 -4.51
C TRP A 126 -4.37 -1.96 -4.61
N MET A 127 -4.42 -1.17 -5.69
CA MET A 127 -5.56 -0.29 -5.97
C MET A 127 -6.85 -1.09 -6.18
N ALA A 128 -6.79 -2.21 -6.90
CA ALA A 128 -7.93 -3.12 -7.09
C ALA A 128 -8.41 -3.74 -5.78
N LEU A 129 -7.49 -4.20 -4.91
CA LEU A 129 -7.82 -4.78 -3.59
C LEU A 129 -8.50 -3.77 -2.64
N TRP A 130 -8.20 -2.49 -2.78
CA TRP A 130 -8.88 -1.42 -2.04
C TRP A 130 -10.18 -0.96 -2.69
N ASN A 131 -10.59 -1.59 -3.79
CA ASN A 131 -11.64 -1.12 -4.67
C ASN A 131 -11.46 0.38 -4.97
N ARG A 132 -10.30 0.74 -5.55
CA ARG A 132 -9.90 2.12 -5.91
C ARG A 132 -9.59 2.29 -7.39
N MET A 133 -9.91 1.31 -8.22
CA MET A 133 -9.73 1.40 -9.67
C MET A 133 -10.78 2.35 -10.27
N PRO A 134 -10.44 3.21 -11.25
CA PRO A 134 -11.40 4.05 -11.95
C PRO A 134 -12.09 3.28 -13.09
N THR A 135 -12.84 2.25 -12.71
CA THR A 135 -13.72 1.48 -13.60
C THR A 135 -14.94 2.31 -14.02
N LEU A 136 -15.58 1.97 -15.14
CA LEU A 136 -16.69 2.77 -15.66
C LEU A 136 -17.89 2.81 -14.71
N ASP A 137 -18.17 1.75 -13.94
CA ASP A 137 -19.19 1.77 -12.87
C ASP A 137 -18.99 2.93 -11.88
N ARG A 138 -17.75 3.21 -11.48
CA ARG A 138 -17.42 4.32 -10.58
C ARG A 138 -17.42 5.67 -11.28
N LEU A 139 -16.91 5.72 -12.51
CA LEU A 139 -16.94 6.95 -13.29
C LEU A 139 -18.38 7.38 -13.59
N LEU A 140 -19.30 6.42 -13.77
CA LEU A 140 -20.73 6.65 -13.91
C LEU A 140 -21.31 7.24 -12.62
N GLN A 141 -20.96 6.69 -11.45
CA GLN A 141 -21.35 7.25 -10.15
C GLN A 141 -20.84 8.69 -9.94
N TRP A 142 -19.65 8.99 -10.46
CA TRP A 142 -19.08 10.34 -10.43
C TRP A 142 -19.62 11.26 -11.53
N LYS A 143 -20.55 10.79 -12.36
CA LYS A 143 -21.14 11.54 -13.48
C LYS A 143 -20.09 12.03 -14.50
N ILE A 144 -19.00 11.29 -14.66
CA ILE A 144 -17.94 11.56 -15.65
C ILE A 144 -18.29 10.87 -16.98
N VAL A 145 -18.98 9.74 -16.93
CA VAL A 145 -19.45 8.98 -18.11
C VAL A 145 -20.95 8.70 -17.98
N ASN A 146 -21.61 8.44 -19.10
CA ASN A 146 -23.06 8.15 -19.15
C ASN A 146 -23.38 6.66 -19.34
N VAL A 147 -22.38 5.86 -19.71
CA VAL A 147 -22.54 4.42 -20.02
C VAL A 147 -21.38 3.68 -19.36
N ASN A 148 -21.65 2.50 -18.81
CA ASN A 148 -20.66 1.67 -18.14
C ASN A 148 -20.40 0.32 -18.84
N SER A 149 -20.82 0.13 -20.10
CA SER A 149 -20.53 -1.08 -20.87
C SER A 149 -19.03 -1.35 -20.99
N CYS A 150 -18.62 -2.60 -20.75
CA CYS A 150 -17.23 -3.00 -20.77
C CYS A 150 -16.58 -2.76 -22.14
N LEU A 151 -15.51 -1.97 -22.14
CA LEU A 151 -14.81 -1.56 -23.36
C LEU A 151 -14.09 -2.74 -24.06
N MET A 152 -13.83 -3.82 -23.34
CA MET A 152 -13.12 -4.99 -23.88
C MET A 152 -14.06 -5.97 -24.57
N CYS A 153 -15.17 -6.39 -23.93
CA CYS A 153 -16.09 -7.37 -24.50
C CYS A 153 -17.38 -6.76 -25.08
N GLY A 154 -17.78 -5.57 -24.64
CA GLY A 154 -19.05 -4.93 -25.01
C GLY A 154 -20.31 -5.59 -24.48
N SER A 155 -20.23 -6.76 -23.83
CA SER A 155 -21.41 -7.60 -23.52
C SER A 155 -21.99 -7.44 -22.12
N ALA A 156 -21.31 -6.72 -21.20
CA ALA A 156 -21.75 -6.52 -19.83
C ALA A 156 -21.18 -5.23 -19.25
N GLU A 157 -21.63 -4.82 -18.07
CA GLU A 157 -21.13 -3.63 -17.38
C GLU A 157 -19.70 -3.81 -16.83
N GLU A 158 -18.90 -2.75 -16.92
CA GLU A 158 -17.52 -2.70 -16.41
C GLU A 158 -17.49 -2.43 -14.91
N THR A 159 -17.48 -3.51 -14.15
CA THR A 159 -17.10 -3.52 -12.73
C THR A 159 -15.68 -4.05 -12.56
N VAL A 160 -15.06 -3.87 -11.39
CA VAL A 160 -13.77 -4.51 -11.05
C VAL A 160 -13.83 -6.03 -11.23
N ASP A 161 -14.95 -6.62 -10.83
CA ASP A 161 -15.19 -8.06 -10.90
C ASP A 161 -15.26 -8.57 -12.34
N HIS A 162 -15.99 -7.83 -13.19
CA HIS A 162 -16.07 -8.12 -14.61
C HIS A 162 -14.75 -7.89 -15.33
N LEU A 163 -14.14 -6.71 -15.15
CA LEU A 163 -12.93 -6.29 -15.83
C LEU A 163 -11.80 -7.32 -15.68
N PHE A 164 -11.50 -7.78 -14.47
CA PHE A 164 -10.32 -8.61 -14.25
C PHE A 164 -10.51 -10.08 -14.56
N PHE A 165 -11.68 -10.69 -14.34
CA PHE A 165 -11.80 -12.15 -14.50
C PHE A 165 -13.16 -12.70 -14.99
N LYS A 166 -14.25 -11.91 -15.07
CA LYS A 166 -15.50 -12.38 -15.73
C LYS A 166 -15.65 -11.96 -17.19
N CYS A 167 -14.95 -10.92 -17.63
CA CYS A 167 -14.97 -10.49 -19.04
C CYS A 167 -14.44 -11.62 -19.92
N SER A 168 -15.06 -11.83 -21.09
CA SER A 168 -14.72 -12.95 -21.99
C SER A 168 -13.23 -12.98 -22.36
N ILE A 169 -12.61 -11.80 -22.56
CA ILE A 169 -11.18 -11.67 -22.84
C ILE A 169 -10.34 -11.96 -21.59
N SER A 170 -10.68 -11.36 -20.45
CA SER A 170 -9.88 -11.48 -19.23
C SER A 170 -9.95 -12.88 -18.62
N SER A 171 -11.12 -13.49 -18.65
CA SER A 171 -11.36 -14.89 -18.27
C SER A 171 -10.49 -15.84 -19.08
N GLN A 172 -10.40 -15.68 -20.41
CA GLN A 172 -9.53 -16.50 -21.26
C GLN A 172 -8.05 -16.37 -20.89
N VAL A 173 -7.56 -15.15 -20.61
CA VAL A 173 -6.18 -14.93 -20.16
C VAL A 173 -5.93 -15.69 -18.85
N TRP A 174 -6.84 -15.55 -17.89
CA TRP A 174 -6.70 -16.19 -16.59
C TRP A 174 -6.80 -17.71 -16.67
N GLN A 175 -7.70 -18.25 -17.49
CA GLN A 175 -7.80 -19.69 -17.74
C GLN A 175 -6.51 -20.27 -18.32
N LYS A 176 -5.87 -19.58 -19.28
CA LYS A 176 -4.57 -20.02 -19.82
C LYS A 176 -3.47 -20.02 -18.76
N VAL A 177 -3.48 -19.04 -17.85
CA VAL A 177 -2.55 -19.00 -16.70
C VAL A 177 -2.81 -20.15 -15.73
N LEU A 178 -4.07 -20.41 -15.39
CA LEU A 178 -4.42 -21.51 -14.49
C LEU A 178 -4.04 -22.87 -15.09
N ALA A 179 -4.26 -23.05 -16.39
CA ALA A 179 -3.84 -24.24 -17.14
C ALA A 179 -2.30 -24.40 -17.12
N LEU A 180 -1.55 -23.34 -17.43
CA LEU A 180 -0.08 -23.33 -17.37
C LEU A 180 0.46 -23.72 -15.98
N LEU A 181 -0.23 -23.31 -14.93
CA LEU A 181 0.13 -23.63 -13.54
C LEU A 181 -0.52 -24.92 -13.03
N HIS A 182 -1.21 -25.68 -13.88
CA HIS A 182 -1.87 -26.95 -13.55
C HIS A 182 -2.91 -26.82 -12.42
N PHE A 183 -3.69 -25.73 -12.42
CA PHE A 183 -4.85 -25.54 -11.56
C PHE A 183 -6.15 -25.80 -12.33
N SER A 184 -6.85 -26.88 -11.98
CA SER A 184 -8.16 -27.18 -12.55
C SER A 184 -9.26 -26.42 -11.81
N ARG A 185 -9.59 -25.20 -12.30
CA ARG A 185 -10.73 -24.41 -11.82
C ARG A 185 -11.16 -23.37 -12.87
N PRO A 186 -12.45 -23.03 -12.95
CA PRO A 186 -12.91 -21.95 -13.81
C PRO A 186 -12.47 -20.58 -13.29
N ALA A 187 -12.42 -19.60 -14.19
CA ALA A 187 -12.18 -18.21 -13.86
C ALA A 187 -13.47 -17.69 -13.25
N THR A 188 -13.35 -17.12 -12.06
CA THR A 188 -14.47 -16.54 -11.32
C THR A 188 -14.31 -15.03 -11.24
N GLY A 189 -15.21 -14.31 -10.56
CA GLY A 189 -15.05 -12.89 -10.34
C GLY A 189 -13.81 -12.54 -9.54
N PHE A 190 -13.32 -11.31 -9.69
CA PHE A 190 -12.23 -10.78 -8.88
C PHE A 190 -12.42 -11.02 -7.37
N THR A 191 -13.65 -10.92 -6.90
CA THR A 191 -14.00 -11.13 -5.49
C THR A 191 -13.74 -12.56 -5.05
N GLU A 192 -14.23 -13.55 -5.80
CA GLU A 192 -14.01 -14.97 -5.51
C GLU A 192 -12.55 -15.38 -5.71
N GLU A 193 -11.90 -14.84 -6.74
CA GLU A 193 -10.47 -15.04 -6.98
C GLU A 193 -9.65 -14.53 -5.79
N ILE A 194 -9.95 -13.35 -5.23
CA ILE A 194 -9.26 -12.86 -4.02
C ILE A 194 -9.37 -13.87 -2.87
N GLN A 195 -10.56 -14.41 -2.61
CA GLN A 195 -10.74 -15.38 -1.52
C GLN A 195 -9.87 -16.62 -1.72
N TRP A 196 -9.76 -17.09 -2.96
CA TRP A 196 -8.87 -18.18 -3.31
C TRP A 196 -7.40 -17.78 -3.17
N MET A 197 -7.00 -16.61 -3.67
CA MET A 197 -5.63 -16.09 -3.55
C MET A 197 -5.20 -15.90 -2.09
N ILE A 198 -6.11 -15.49 -1.20
CA ILE A 198 -5.86 -15.42 0.25
C ILE A 198 -5.49 -16.81 0.77
N LYS A 199 -6.25 -17.86 0.43
CA LYS A 199 -5.97 -19.24 0.85
C LYS A 199 -4.65 -19.75 0.23
N SER A 200 -4.46 -19.55 -1.07
CA SER A 200 -3.26 -19.95 -1.82
C SER A 200 -1.98 -19.29 -1.30
N SER A 201 -2.05 -18.02 -0.90
CA SER A 201 -0.90 -17.28 -0.36
C SER A 201 -0.36 -17.85 0.96
N LYS A 202 -1.13 -18.70 1.66
CA LYS A 202 -0.69 -19.36 2.90
C LYS A 202 0.13 -20.63 2.65
N ARG A 203 0.05 -21.22 1.44
CA ARG A 203 0.69 -22.51 1.13
C ARG A 203 2.19 -22.43 0.88
N GLY A 204 2.69 -21.30 0.38
CA GLY A 204 4.13 -21.03 0.27
C GLY A 204 4.92 -21.85 -0.78
N SER A 205 4.34 -22.83 -1.45
CA SER A 205 5.05 -23.60 -2.48
C SER A 205 5.39 -22.75 -3.72
N GLY A 206 6.41 -23.15 -4.48
CA GLY A 206 6.85 -22.42 -5.69
C GLY A 206 5.72 -22.16 -6.68
N ARG A 207 4.84 -23.15 -6.90
CA ARG A 207 3.66 -23.02 -7.76
C ARG A 207 2.67 -21.96 -7.27
N HIS A 208 2.46 -21.85 -5.95
CA HIS A 208 1.61 -20.80 -5.38
C HIS A 208 2.31 -19.43 -5.37
N LYS A 209 3.65 -19.38 -5.27
CA LYS A 209 4.40 -18.12 -5.45
C LYS A 209 4.27 -17.61 -6.89
N LEU A 210 4.42 -18.49 -7.88
CA LEU A 210 4.18 -18.17 -9.29
C LEU A 210 2.74 -17.70 -9.50
N LEU A 211 1.75 -18.40 -8.95
CA LEU A 211 0.34 -18.00 -9.01
C LEU A 211 0.12 -16.55 -8.52
N LEU A 212 0.74 -16.15 -7.40
CA LEU A 212 0.65 -14.79 -6.88
C LEU A 212 1.30 -13.77 -7.84
N MET A 213 2.43 -14.12 -8.47
CA MET A 213 3.06 -13.26 -9.47
C MET A 213 2.16 -13.08 -10.69
N PHE A 214 1.65 -14.19 -11.23
CA PHE A 214 0.73 -14.20 -12.36
C PHE A 214 -0.54 -13.40 -12.09
N PHE A 215 -1.14 -13.55 -10.91
CA PHE A 215 -2.34 -12.79 -10.52
C PHE A 215 -2.10 -11.27 -10.57
N SER A 216 -0.97 -10.81 -10.04
CA SER A 216 -0.56 -9.40 -10.10
C SER A 216 -0.30 -8.93 -11.53
N GLU A 217 0.45 -9.70 -12.33
CA GLU A 217 0.77 -9.35 -13.71
C GLU A 217 -0.44 -9.38 -14.64
N CYS A 218 -1.40 -10.29 -14.42
CA CYS A 218 -2.68 -10.32 -15.13
C CYS A 218 -3.47 -9.05 -14.85
N THR A 219 -3.65 -8.72 -13.56
CA THR A 219 -4.40 -7.51 -13.14
C THR A 219 -3.81 -6.26 -13.81
N TYR A 220 -2.49 -6.13 -13.84
CA TYR A 220 -1.82 -5.01 -14.50
C TYR A 220 -2.01 -5.00 -16.01
N THR A 221 -1.77 -6.12 -16.67
CA THR A 221 -1.83 -6.24 -18.13
C THR A 221 -3.26 -6.00 -18.64
N LEU A 222 -4.27 -6.53 -17.94
CA LEU A 222 -5.68 -6.30 -18.26
C LEU A 222 -6.08 -4.83 -18.06
N TRP A 223 -5.59 -4.19 -16.98
CA TRP A 223 -5.80 -2.76 -16.75
C TRP A 223 -5.22 -1.91 -17.89
N LEU A 224 -3.98 -2.22 -18.32
CA LEU A 224 -3.36 -1.53 -19.45
C LEU A 224 -4.12 -1.77 -20.76
N ASN A 225 -4.55 -3.00 -21.02
CA ASN A 225 -5.30 -3.32 -22.23
C ASN A 225 -6.62 -2.55 -22.31
N ARG A 226 -7.37 -2.51 -21.21
CA ARG A 226 -8.58 -1.70 -21.09
C ARG A 226 -8.30 -0.21 -21.34
N ASN A 227 -7.25 0.35 -20.75
CA ASN A 227 -6.91 1.75 -20.96
C ASN A 227 -6.48 2.04 -22.40
N ASN A 228 -5.74 1.13 -23.03
CA ASN A 228 -5.37 1.26 -24.44
C ASN A 228 -6.61 1.24 -25.35
N LYS A 229 -7.61 0.44 -25.00
CA LYS A 229 -8.90 0.45 -25.70
C LYS A 229 -9.65 1.76 -25.48
N LEU A 230 -9.63 2.33 -24.28
CA LEU A 230 -10.27 3.62 -23.99
C LEU A 230 -9.61 4.79 -24.75
N PHE A 231 -8.29 4.91 -24.71
CA PHE A 231 -7.59 6.09 -25.20
C PHE A 231 -7.12 5.98 -26.67
N ASN A 232 -6.84 4.77 -27.14
CA ASN A 232 -6.27 4.54 -28.48
C ASN A 232 -7.14 3.60 -29.34
N ASN A 233 -8.35 3.25 -28.87
CA ASN A 233 -9.26 2.31 -29.51
C ASN A 233 -8.65 0.91 -29.82
N HIS A 234 -7.52 0.57 -29.18
CA HIS A 234 -6.79 -0.67 -29.45
C HIS A 234 -6.93 -1.67 -28.31
N CYS A 235 -7.46 -2.86 -28.60
CA CYS A 235 -7.61 -3.97 -27.66
C CYS A 235 -6.87 -5.19 -28.19
N LYS A 236 -5.94 -5.74 -27.40
CA LYS A 236 -5.21 -6.94 -27.77
C LYS A 236 -6.01 -8.19 -27.47
N GLU A 237 -5.77 -9.23 -28.25
CA GLU A 237 -6.36 -10.55 -28.05
C GLU A 237 -5.81 -11.24 -26.79
N ALA A 238 -6.62 -12.14 -26.22
CA ALA A 238 -6.27 -12.87 -25.01
C ALA A 238 -4.95 -13.65 -25.13
N VAL A 239 -4.62 -14.19 -26.31
CA VAL A 239 -3.37 -14.94 -26.54
C VAL A 239 -2.14 -14.02 -26.43
N VAL A 240 -2.23 -12.80 -26.97
CA VAL A 240 -1.15 -11.81 -26.90
C VAL A 240 -0.94 -11.36 -25.45
N LEU A 241 -2.04 -11.03 -24.76
CA LEU A 241 -2.00 -10.64 -23.34
C LEU A 241 -1.42 -11.75 -22.46
N PHE A 242 -1.79 -13.01 -22.70
CA PHE A 242 -1.24 -14.17 -22.00
C PHE A 242 0.28 -14.27 -22.19
N ARG A 243 0.78 -14.16 -23.42
CA ARG A 243 2.22 -14.19 -23.71
C ARG A 243 2.97 -13.07 -23.00
N GLU A 244 2.41 -11.85 -22.98
CA GLU A 244 2.99 -10.72 -22.25
C GLU A 244 3.07 -10.97 -20.74
N VAL A 245 2.02 -11.54 -20.16
CA VAL A 245 2.01 -11.90 -18.73
C VAL A 245 3.08 -12.95 -18.44
N VAL A 246 3.16 -14.02 -19.23
CA VAL A 246 4.18 -15.07 -19.08
C VAL A 246 5.59 -14.47 -19.17
N PHE A 247 5.85 -13.63 -20.16
CA PHE A 247 7.13 -12.94 -20.32
C PHE A 247 7.49 -12.08 -19.10
N ARG A 248 6.54 -11.27 -18.59
CA ARG A 248 6.77 -10.43 -17.40
C ARG A 248 7.08 -11.25 -16.16
N VAL A 249 6.40 -12.38 -15.97
CA VAL A 249 6.65 -13.28 -14.84
C VAL A 249 8.00 -13.96 -14.99
N ALA A 250 8.31 -14.54 -16.15
CA ALA A 250 9.58 -15.21 -16.42
C ALA A 250 10.78 -14.26 -16.25
N ALA A 251 10.69 -13.03 -16.75
CA ALA A 251 11.76 -12.04 -16.65
C ALA A 251 12.06 -11.56 -15.21
N ARG A 252 11.17 -11.82 -14.24
CA ARG A 252 11.33 -11.39 -12.83
C ARG A 252 11.36 -12.53 -11.83
N ALA A 253 10.96 -13.72 -12.23
CA ALA A 253 11.00 -14.89 -11.39
C ALA A 253 12.45 -15.12 -10.93
N PRO A 254 12.71 -15.30 -9.63
CA PRO A 254 14.01 -15.80 -9.18
C PRO A 254 14.27 -17.18 -9.79
N THR A 255 15.54 -17.58 -9.87
CA THR A 255 15.98 -18.78 -10.60
C THR A 255 15.18 -20.03 -10.26
N ASP A 256 14.89 -20.28 -8.97
CA ASP A 256 14.10 -21.42 -8.51
C ASP A 256 12.67 -21.44 -9.08
N LEU A 257 12.03 -20.27 -9.19
CA LEU A 257 10.69 -20.13 -9.75
C LEU A 257 10.71 -20.14 -11.29
N SER A 258 11.77 -19.63 -11.91
CA SER A 258 11.96 -19.67 -13.36
C SER A 258 12.11 -21.12 -13.85
N ASP A 259 12.96 -21.91 -13.18
CA ASP A 259 13.14 -23.33 -13.49
C ASP A 259 11.85 -24.12 -13.33
N LEU A 260 11.08 -23.81 -12.27
CA LEU A 260 9.77 -24.40 -12.06
C LEU A 260 8.80 -24.02 -13.18
N LEU A 261 8.77 -22.75 -13.60
CA LEU A 261 7.91 -22.28 -14.69
C LEU A 261 8.22 -23.02 -16.00
N THR A 262 9.49 -23.18 -16.33
CA THR A 262 9.93 -23.96 -17.51
C THR A 262 9.43 -25.41 -17.42
N LYS A 263 9.60 -26.07 -16.27
CA LYS A 263 9.12 -27.45 -16.05
C LYS A 263 7.60 -27.58 -16.19
N LEU A 264 6.84 -26.58 -15.74
CA LEU A 264 5.38 -26.55 -15.87
C LEU A 264 4.92 -26.26 -17.31
N SER A 265 5.74 -25.60 -18.11
CA SER A 265 5.43 -25.24 -19.52
C SER A 265 5.69 -26.39 -20.50
N CYS A 266 6.57 -27.33 -20.15
CA CYS A 266 6.91 -28.50 -20.97
C CYS A 266 6.00 -29.72 -20.73
N ARG A 267 5.02 -29.63 -19.82
CA ARG A 267 4.06 -30.69 -19.49
C ARG A 267 2.66 -30.26 -19.89
#